data_AF-A0A2V7GN93-F1
#
_entry.id   AF-A0A2V7GN93-F1
#
_cell.length_a   1.000
_cell.length_b   1.000
_cell.length_c   1.000
_cell.angle_alpha   90.00
_cell.angle_beta   90.00
_cell.angle_gamma   90.00
#
_symmetry.space_group_name_H-M   'P 1'
#
loop_
_entity.id
_entity.type
_entity.pdbx_description
1 polymer ?
#
loop_
_entity_poly.entity_id
_entity_poly.type
_entity_poly.pdbx_seq_one_letter_code
_entity_poly.pdbx_strand_id
1 'polypeptide(L)'
;MRLLDRRAGSGAAALCAEERGGQRAQLVVSIVSAYRDVTVHCPPPHHTVEVALRAPVPRTDAWAAISTPPQARRWFGTLWSELAPGTHTRLDFGDGDFFTLAVGRVEPPRLLEYRWRFLGTSPESVVTWTIASLDEFESLVTVRDHEPERSHEASLALATGWADFLTRLARFLATGEWSRYGWRKDVDGSIELPTSLAGARGLLADPSWLPVGDTGLVDGGSFQVEDGHELVVRAVEREGPDELRFALGLAGFDVTTRCSVRLVPRSRSVLLEFQHGGLADVPVAESARKQLRARLVRTWIAALERARDAAPAPSPSR
;
A
#
# COMPACT_ATOMS: atom_id res chain seq x y z
N MET A 1 -3.98 -16.87 -27.87
CA MET A 1 -5.33 -16.67 -27.29
C MET A 1 -5.43 -15.21 -26.85
N ARG A 2 -6.01 -14.37 -27.71
CA ARG A 2 -6.08 -12.90 -27.59
C ARG A 2 -7.46 -12.50 -27.06
N LEU A 3 -7.51 -11.62 -26.06
CA LEU A 3 -8.69 -10.88 -25.59
C LEU A 3 -8.17 -9.57 -24.98
N LEU A 4 -8.73 -8.39 -25.13
CA LEU A 4 -9.69 -7.81 -26.09
C LEU A 4 -9.50 -6.29 -25.92
N ASP A 5 -9.40 -5.59 -27.03
CA ASP A 5 -9.38 -4.13 -27.15
C ASP A 5 -10.81 -3.58 -26.91
N ARG A 6 -10.96 -2.51 -26.12
CA ARG A 6 -12.23 -1.78 -25.97
C ARG A 6 -12.01 -0.26 -26.01
N ARG A 7 -12.39 0.31 -27.15
CA ARG A 7 -12.66 1.74 -27.38
C ARG A 7 -13.87 2.21 -26.55
N ALA A 8 -13.77 3.39 -25.96
CA ALA A 8 -14.89 4.14 -25.39
C ALA A 8 -15.39 5.19 -26.40
N GLY A 9 -16.69 5.16 -26.70
CA GLY A 9 -17.40 6.21 -27.43
C GLY A 9 -18.14 7.14 -26.46
N SER A 10 -18.11 8.43 -26.75
CA SER A 10 -18.78 9.49 -26.01
C SER A 10 -20.28 9.55 -26.33
N GLY A 11 -21.12 9.63 -25.31
CA GLY A 11 -22.54 9.98 -25.44
C GLY A 11 -22.97 10.81 -24.23
N ALA A 12 -23.06 12.13 -24.41
CA ALA A 12 -23.60 13.06 -23.43
C ALA A 12 -25.13 12.97 -23.44
N ALA A 13 -25.72 12.81 -22.26
CA ALA A 13 -27.14 13.05 -22.03
C ALA A 13 -27.30 13.90 -20.78
N ALA A 14 -27.98 15.03 -20.95
CA ALA A 14 -28.35 15.98 -19.91
C ALA A 14 -29.43 15.39 -18.98
N LEU A 15 -29.28 15.60 -17.68
CA LEU A 15 -30.30 15.31 -16.67
C LEU A 15 -30.60 16.58 -15.89
N CYS A 16 -31.85 17.02 -15.98
CA CYS A 16 -32.45 18.08 -15.17
C CYS A 16 -32.55 17.66 -13.70
N ALA A 17 -32.28 18.60 -12.81
CA ALA A 17 -32.37 18.45 -11.37
C ALA A 17 -33.82 18.57 -10.87
N GLU A 18 -34.28 17.58 -10.12
CA GLU A 18 -35.33 17.76 -9.11
C GLU A 18 -34.77 17.35 -7.75
N GLU A 19 -34.66 18.33 -6.84
CA GLU A 19 -34.27 18.12 -5.45
C GLU A 19 -35.46 17.55 -4.65
N ARG A 20 -35.38 16.28 -4.26
CA ARG A 20 -36.25 15.69 -3.23
C ARG A 20 -35.44 14.81 -2.27
N GLY A 21 -35.50 15.18 -0.98
CA GLY A 21 -35.33 14.30 0.18
C GLY A 21 -34.02 13.51 0.24
N GLY A 22 -33.00 14.07 0.91
CA GLY A 22 -31.66 13.50 1.08
C GLY A 22 -31.61 12.17 1.83
N GLN A 23 -32.02 11.09 1.18
CA GLN A 23 -31.60 9.74 1.50
C GLN A 23 -30.14 9.65 1.00
N ARG A 24 -29.17 9.81 1.92
CA ARG A 24 -27.75 9.60 1.61
C ARG A 24 -27.60 8.20 1.02
N ALA A 25 -27.47 8.11 -0.30
CA ALA A 25 -27.12 6.87 -0.97
C ALA A 25 -25.76 6.43 -0.40
N GLN A 26 -25.77 5.43 0.48
CA GLN A 26 -24.55 4.72 0.83
C GLN A 26 -24.14 3.97 -0.43
N LEU A 27 -23.11 4.48 -1.11
CA LEU A 27 -22.45 3.73 -2.15
C LEU A 27 -21.73 2.55 -1.48
N VAL A 28 -22.44 1.44 -1.33
CA VAL A 28 -21.83 0.17 -1.00
C VAL A 28 -21.18 -0.32 -2.28
N VAL A 29 -19.88 -0.04 -2.45
CA VAL A 29 -19.08 -0.64 -3.53
C VAL A 29 -18.87 -2.10 -3.14
N SER A 30 -19.86 -2.94 -3.47
CA SER A 30 -19.73 -4.39 -3.35
C SER A 30 -18.88 -4.89 -4.50
N ILE A 31 -17.56 -5.00 -4.28
CA ILE A 31 -16.68 -5.73 -5.18
C ILE A 31 -17.00 -7.21 -4.99
N VAL A 32 -17.89 -7.76 -5.83
CA VAL A 32 -18.23 -9.19 -5.81
C VAL A 32 -17.06 -9.96 -6.39
N SER A 33 -16.10 -10.30 -5.54
CA SER A 33 -15.02 -11.24 -5.84
C SER A 33 -15.62 -12.64 -6.05
N ALA A 34 -14.94 -13.51 -6.81
CA ALA A 34 -15.34 -14.91 -7.02
C ALA A 34 -15.39 -15.73 -5.71
N TYR A 35 -14.94 -15.14 -4.60
CA TYR A 35 -15.08 -15.62 -3.24
C TYR A 35 -16.29 -14.95 -2.61
N ARG A 36 -17.44 -15.65 -2.63
CA ARG A 36 -18.74 -15.15 -2.13
C ARG A 36 -18.75 -14.72 -0.66
N ASP A 37 -17.67 -15.01 0.07
CA ASP A 37 -17.58 -14.87 1.52
C ASP A 37 -16.75 -13.68 1.99
N VAL A 38 -16.19 -12.88 1.06
CA VAL A 38 -15.47 -11.64 1.40
C VAL A 38 -16.37 -10.44 1.14
N THR A 39 -16.60 -9.63 2.18
CA THR A 39 -17.32 -8.36 2.10
C THR A 39 -16.39 -7.20 2.41
N VAL A 40 -16.60 -6.08 1.73
CA VAL A 40 -15.77 -4.87 1.84
C VAL A 40 -16.68 -3.69 2.15
N HIS A 41 -16.30 -2.89 3.13
CA HIS A 41 -17.03 -1.70 3.55
C HIS A 41 -16.07 -0.54 3.85
N CYS A 42 -16.28 0.59 3.19
CA CYS A 42 -15.48 1.81 3.33
C CYS A 42 -16.38 3.01 3.62
N PRO A 43 -16.94 3.13 4.84
CA PRO A 43 -17.92 4.16 5.14
C PRO A 43 -17.28 5.56 5.07
N PRO A 44 -18.00 6.60 4.62
CA PRO A 44 -17.61 7.99 4.82
C PRO A 44 -17.29 8.25 6.31
N PRO A 45 -16.23 9.01 6.65
CA PRO A 45 -15.39 9.84 5.77
C PRO A 45 -14.29 9.10 5.00
N HIS A 46 -14.37 7.77 4.87
CA HIS A 46 -13.38 6.91 4.21
C HIS A 46 -12.03 6.85 4.93
N HIS A 47 -12.00 7.09 6.24
CA HIS A 47 -10.80 6.90 7.07
C HIS A 47 -10.65 5.45 7.55
N THR A 48 -11.70 4.65 7.39
CA THR A 48 -11.78 3.26 7.85
C THR A 48 -12.10 2.36 6.67
N VAL A 49 -11.31 1.30 6.54
CA VAL A 49 -11.60 0.16 5.67
C VAL A 49 -11.95 -1.01 6.56
N GLU A 50 -13.08 -1.66 6.30
CA GLU A 50 -13.50 -2.88 6.98
C GLU A 50 -13.68 -3.99 5.93
N VAL A 51 -13.04 -5.13 6.15
CA VAL A 51 -13.17 -6.30 5.28
C VAL A 51 -13.48 -7.50 6.17
N ALA A 52 -14.52 -8.26 5.82
CA ALA A 52 -14.92 -9.44 6.57
C ALA A 52 -14.93 -10.68 5.69
N LEU A 53 -14.49 -11.80 6.28
CA LEU A 53 -14.47 -13.14 5.71
C LEU A 53 -15.32 -14.06 6.57
N ARG A 54 -16.31 -14.73 5.96
CA ARG A 54 -16.97 -15.88 6.56
C ARG A 54 -16.09 -17.12 6.32
N ALA A 55 -15.46 -17.63 7.37
CA ALA A 55 -14.47 -18.70 7.30
C ALA A 55 -15.07 -20.04 7.76
N PRO A 56 -14.94 -21.12 6.98
CA PRO A 56 -15.51 -22.45 7.29
C PRO A 56 -14.64 -23.22 8.29
N VAL A 57 -14.17 -22.53 9.33
CA VAL A 57 -13.38 -23.11 10.43
C VAL A 57 -13.83 -22.52 11.77
N PRO A 58 -13.67 -23.26 12.88
CA PRO A 58 -13.89 -22.74 14.22
C PRO A 58 -13.06 -21.49 14.51
N ARG A 59 -13.57 -20.63 15.41
CA ARG A 59 -12.89 -19.38 15.82
C ARG A 59 -11.44 -19.60 16.27
N THR A 60 -11.14 -20.70 16.96
CA THR A 60 -9.78 -21.01 17.43
C THR A 60 -8.80 -21.21 16.29
N ASP A 61 -9.24 -21.80 15.19
CA ASP A 61 -8.40 -22.11 14.04
C ASP A 61 -8.15 -20.85 13.20
N ALA A 62 -9.20 -20.05 13.01
CA ALA A 62 -9.09 -18.72 12.42
C ALA A 62 -8.14 -17.82 13.23
N TRP A 63 -8.22 -17.86 14.56
CA TRP A 63 -7.31 -17.13 15.44
C TRP A 63 -5.87 -17.58 15.26
N ALA A 64 -5.62 -18.90 15.32
CA ALA A 64 -4.29 -19.45 15.16
C ALA A 64 -3.67 -19.05 13.81
N ALA A 65 -4.47 -19.02 12.74
CA ALA A 65 -4.04 -18.62 11.40
C ALA A 65 -3.53 -17.17 11.32
N ILE A 66 -4.09 -16.24 12.10
CA ILE A 66 -3.69 -14.83 12.08
C ILE A 66 -2.64 -14.48 13.14
N SER A 67 -2.61 -15.18 14.28
CA SER A 67 -1.76 -14.82 15.42
C SER A 67 -0.47 -15.63 15.53
N THR A 68 -0.42 -16.82 14.93
CA THR A 68 0.71 -17.76 15.09
C THR A 68 1.73 -17.58 13.97
N PRO A 69 3.01 -17.22 14.24
CA PRO A 69 3.97 -16.89 13.19
C PRO A 69 4.16 -17.99 12.13
N PRO A 70 4.30 -19.29 12.47
CA PRO A 70 4.35 -20.36 11.48
C PRO A 70 3.13 -20.41 10.53
N GLN A 71 1.93 -20.09 11.01
CA GLN A 71 0.71 -20.11 10.19
C GLN A 71 0.58 -18.85 9.34
N ALA A 72 0.77 -17.66 9.95
CA ALA A 72 0.74 -16.38 9.26
C ALA A 72 1.72 -16.35 8.07
N ARG A 73 2.89 -16.97 8.21
CA ARG A 73 3.89 -17.10 7.15
C ARG A 73 3.38 -17.78 5.88
N ARG A 74 2.34 -18.62 5.96
CA ARG A 74 1.84 -19.43 4.83
C ARG A 74 0.92 -18.66 3.90
N TRP A 75 0.26 -17.61 4.39
CA TRP A 75 -0.75 -16.86 3.62
C TRP A 75 -0.55 -15.35 3.61
N PHE A 76 0.03 -14.78 4.67
CA PHE A 76 0.19 -13.33 4.84
C PHE A 76 1.64 -12.89 4.61
N GLY A 77 2.50 -13.14 5.59
CA GLY A 77 3.88 -12.67 5.63
C GLY A 77 4.64 -13.28 6.82
N THR A 78 5.94 -13.06 6.86
CA THR A 78 6.80 -13.59 7.93
C THR A 78 6.81 -12.63 9.12
N LEU A 79 6.17 -13.02 10.22
CA LEU A 79 6.29 -12.31 11.50
C LEU A 79 7.64 -12.62 12.15
N TRP A 80 8.34 -11.58 12.63
CA TRP A 80 9.65 -11.73 13.29
C TRP A 80 9.55 -12.22 14.74
N SER A 81 8.40 -11.99 15.39
CA SER A 81 8.10 -12.47 16.72
C SER A 81 6.60 -12.77 16.85
N GLU A 82 6.20 -13.35 17.98
CA GLU A 82 4.80 -13.42 18.36
C GLU A 82 4.21 -12.02 18.59
N LEU A 83 2.89 -11.90 18.35
CA LEU A 83 2.13 -10.68 18.58
C LEU A 83 1.67 -10.65 20.04
N ALA A 84 2.42 -9.95 20.89
CA ALA A 84 2.13 -9.81 22.31
C ALA A 84 1.92 -8.33 22.66
N PRO A 85 1.00 -7.98 23.59
CA PRO A 85 0.76 -6.59 23.98
C PRO A 85 2.05 -5.85 24.37
N GLY A 86 2.22 -4.63 23.86
CA GLY A 86 3.36 -3.76 24.13
C GLY A 86 4.63 -4.07 23.32
N THR A 87 4.64 -5.14 22.51
CA THR A 87 5.82 -5.46 21.69
C THR A 87 5.86 -4.67 20.38
N HIS A 88 7.07 -4.49 19.88
CA HIS A 88 7.32 -4.01 18.53
C HIS A 88 7.86 -5.16 17.69
N THR A 89 7.31 -5.37 16.51
CA THR A 89 7.74 -6.45 15.61
C THR A 89 7.61 -6.03 14.16
N ARG A 90 7.92 -6.94 13.24
CA ARG A 90 7.85 -6.71 11.80
C ARG A 90 7.15 -7.86 11.11
N LEU A 91 6.30 -7.51 10.14
CA LEU A 91 5.69 -8.43 9.19
C LEU A 91 6.35 -8.23 7.82
N ASP A 92 7.06 -9.24 7.33
CA ASP A 92 7.86 -9.15 6.11
C ASP A 92 7.29 -9.99 4.95
N PHE A 93 7.11 -9.38 3.77
CA PHE A 93 6.57 -10.06 2.59
C PHE A 93 7.63 -10.77 1.74
N GLY A 94 8.91 -10.58 2.04
CA GLY A 94 10.03 -11.27 1.42
C GLY A 94 10.41 -10.74 0.03
N ASP A 95 9.82 -9.63 -0.42
CA ASP A 95 10.12 -8.95 -1.68
C ASP A 95 10.62 -7.51 -1.48
N GLY A 96 10.93 -7.15 -0.23
CA GLY A 96 11.30 -5.80 0.20
C GLY A 96 10.21 -5.11 1.01
N ASP A 97 8.94 -5.46 0.78
CA ASP A 97 7.83 -4.85 1.52
C ASP A 97 7.75 -5.39 2.94
N PHE A 98 7.39 -4.51 3.88
CA PHE A 98 7.13 -4.88 5.25
C PHE A 98 6.21 -3.87 5.94
N PHE A 99 5.67 -4.30 7.08
CA PHE A 99 5.04 -3.44 8.06
C PHE A 99 5.83 -3.48 9.36
N THR A 100 6.12 -2.31 9.94
CA THR A 100 6.51 -2.23 11.36
C THR A 100 5.25 -2.24 12.19
N LEU A 101 5.18 -3.07 13.22
CA LEU A 101 4.00 -3.26 14.06
C LEU A 101 4.30 -2.84 15.50
N ALA A 102 3.40 -2.08 16.11
CA ALA A 102 3.36 -1.84 17.56
C ALA A 102 2.08 -2.46 18.11
N VAL A 103 2.21 -3.61 18.80
CA VAL A 103 1.08 -4.43 19.24
C VAL A 103 0.41 -3.80 20.46
N GLY A 104 -0.88 -3.50 20.35
CA GLY A 104 -1.65 -2.85 21.41
C GLY A 104 -2.35 -3.87 22.29
N ARG A 105 -3.39 -4.52 21.75
CA ARG A 105 -4.27 -5.44 22.50
C ARG A 105 -4.29 -6.81 21.85
N VAL A 106 -4.27 -7.85 22.68
CA VAL A 106 -4.37 -9.24 22.24
C VAL A 106 -5.27 -9.96 23.24
N GLU A 107 -6.45 -10.39 22.79
CA GLU A 107 -7.43 -11.11 23.60
C GLU A 107 -7.81 -12.39 22.85
N PRO A 108 -7.04 -13.49 22.99
CA PRO A 108 -7.33 -14.74 22.31
C PRO A 108 -8.71 -15.31 22.70
N PRO A 109 -9.45 -15.96 21.79
CA PRO A 109 -9.22 -16.05 20.34
C PRO A 109 -10.04 -15.01 19.56
N ARG A 110 -10.27 -13.80 20.09
CA ARG A 110 -11.31 -12.88 19.61
C ARG A 110 -10.84 -11.53 19.09
N LEU A 111 -9.71 -11.00 19.56
CA LEU A 111 -9.28 -9.63 19.24
C LEU A 111 -7.75 -9.52 19.15
N LEU A 112 -7.25 -8.99 18.03
CA LEU A 112 -5.87 -8.56 17.86
C LEU A 112 -5.85 -7.13 17.33
N GLU A 113 -5.23 -6.22 18.04
CA GLU A 113 -5.11 -4.82 17.67
C GLU A 113 -3.64 -4.40 17.68
N TYR A 114 -3.19 -3.77 16.60
CA TYR A 114 -1.86 -3.22 16.49
C TYR A 114 -1.87 -1.94 15.65
N ARG A 115 -0.85 -1.12 15.83
CA ARG A 115 -0.56 -0.01 14.94
C ARG A 115 0.49 -0.44 13.93
N TRP A 116 0.38 0.01 12.69
CA TRP A 116 1.37 -0.30 11.67
C TRP A 116 1.83 0.91 10.86
N ARG A 117 3.02 0.79 10.27
CA ARG A 117 3.51 1.68 9.21
C ARG A 117 4.04 0.84 8.08
N PHE A 118 3.57 1.11 6.86
CA PHE A 118 4.10 0.49 5.66
C PHE A 118 5.51 1.02 5.38
N LEU A 119 6.43 0.09 5.11
CA LEU A 119 7.87 0.35 4.95
C LEU A 119 8.52 1.09 6.13
N GLY A 120 7.85 1.15 7.29
CA GLY A 120 8.28 1.94 8.44
C GLY A 120 8.13 3.46 8.31
N THR A 121 7.78 3.98 7.13
CA THR A 121 7.75 5.43 6.85
C THR A 121 6.35 6.01 6.71
N SER A 122 5.35 5.19 6.31
CA SER A 122 4.00 5.68 6.05
C SER A 122 3.36 6.28 7.31
N PRO A 123 2.27 7.07 7.15
CA PRO A 123 1.38 7.39 8.26
C PRO A 123 0.96 6.13 9.01
N GLU A 124 0.82 6.27 10.33
CA GLU A 124 0.43 5.17 11.19
C GLU A 124 -1.05 4.86 11.02
N SER A 125 -1.40 3.57 10.86
CA SER A 125 -2.78 3.12 10.91
C SER A 125 -3.01 2.18 12.09
N VAL A 126 -4.22 2.18 12.63
CA VAL A 126 -4.68 1.22 13.64
C VAL A 126 -5.39 0.08 12.93
N VAL A 127 -4.89 -1.14 13.07
CA VAL A 127 -5.47 -2.36 12.50
C VAL A 127 -6.05 -3.20 13.64
N THR A 128 -7.32 -3.56 13.52
CA THR A 128 -8.03 -4.40 14.46
C THR A 128 -8.59 -5.62 13.73
N TRP A 129 -8.18 -6.80 14.15
CA TRP A 129 -8.79 -8.07 13.78
C TRP A 129 -9.77 -8.49 14.87
N THR A 130 -11.00 -8.83 14.49
CA THR A 130 -11.99 -9.45 15.36
C THR A 130 -12.43 -10.78 14.80
N ILE A 131 -12.59 -11.79 15.66
CA ILE A 131 -13.12 -13.10 15.25
C ILE A 131 -14.33 -13.46 16.11
N ALA A 132 -15.49 -13.52 15.48
CA ALA A 132 -16.72 -14.00 16.08
C ALA A 132 -16.98 -15.46 15.67
N SER A 133 -17.58 -16.25 16.56
CA SER A 133 -18.13 -17.56 16.21
C SER A 133 -19.50 -17.33 15.58
N LEU A 134 -19.74 -17.95 14.42
CA LEU A 134 -21.06 -18.01 13.80
C LEU A 134 -21.78 -19.30 14.24
N ASP A 135 -21.03 -20.40 14.29
CA ASP A 135 -21.42 -21.67 14.91
C ASP A 135 -20.17 -22.44 15.41
N GLU A 136 -20.29 -23.76 15.62
CA GLU A 136 -19.20 -24.64 16.06
C GLU A 136 -18.07 -24.78 15.03
N PHE A 137 -18.39 -24.73 13.73
CA PHE A 137 -17.48 -24.99 12.62
C PHE A 137 -17.21 -23.76 11.76
N GLU A 138 -17.83 -22.63 12.06
CA GLU A 138 -17.77 -21.42 11.25
C GLU A 138 -17.48 -20.18 12.11
N SER A 139 -16.68 -19.27 11.54
CA SER A 139 -16.33 -18.00 12.16
C SER A 139 -16.43 -16.82 11.19
N LEU A 140 -16.61 -15.62 11.74
CA LEU A 140 -16.53 -14.36 11.01
C LEU A 140 -15.23 -13.66 11.40
N VAL A 141 -14.30 -13.56 10.45
CA VAL A 141 -13.04 -12.84 10.60
C VAL A 141 -13.22 -11.46 10.00
N THR A 142 -13.08 -10.40 10.80
CA THR A 142 -13.17 -9.02 10.33
C THR A 142 -11.85 -8.32 10.59
N VAL A 143 -11.31 -7.63 9.57
CA VAL A 143 -10.22 -6.68 9.73
C VAL A 143 -10.76 -5.27 9.54
N ARG A 144 -10.41 -4.39 10.45
CA ARG A 144 -10.67 -2.96 10.37
C ARG A 144 -9.34 -2.22 10.37
N ASP A 145 -9.13 -1.35 9.38
CA ASP A 145 -7.92 -0.55 9.23
C ASP A 145 -8.28 0.93 9.18
N HIS A 146 -7.83 1.69 10.19
CA HIS A 146 -8.18 3.08 10.39
C HIS A 146 -6.96 4.00 10.34
N GLU A 147 -7.02 5.04 9.51
CA GLU A 147 -6.07 6.15 9.48
C GLU A 147 -6.83 7.48 9.33
N PRO A 148 -6.74 8.41 10.31
CA PRO A 148 -7.66 9.54 10.42
C PRO A 148 -7.68 10.56 9.28
N GLU A 149 -6.69 10.57 8.40
CA GLU A 149 -6.57 11.54 7.31
C GLU A 149 -6.46 10.84 5.95
N ARG A 150 -6.84 9.55 5.88
CA ARG A 150 -6.76 8.76 4.66
C ARG A 150 -7.67 9.31 3.59
N SER A 151 -7.16 9.45 2.36
CA SER A 151 -7.98 9.85 1.22
C SER A 151 -8.95 8.73 0.81
N HIS A 152 -10.04 9.10 0.11
CA HIS A 152 -10.98 8.12 -0.42
C HIS A 152 -10.31 7.13 -1.39
N GLU A 153 -9.45 7.63 -2.29
CA GLU A 153 -8.70 6.80 -3.24
C GLU A 153 -7.80 5.78 -2.52
N ALA A 154 -7.03 6.23 -1.52
CA ALA A 154 -6.19 5.36 -0.72
C ALA A 154 -7.01 4.29 0.02
N SER A 155 -8.21 4.62 0.50
CA SER A 155 -9.12 3.65 1.12
C SER A 155 -9.65 2.60 0.15
N LEU A 156 -9.92 2.95 -1.11
CA LEU A 156 -10.34 1.96 -2.12
C LEU A 156 -9.18 1.02 -2.50
N ALA A 157 -7.96 1.56 -2.64
CA ALA A 157 -6.77 0.76 -2.89
C ALA A 157 -6.49 -0.20 -1.71
N LEU A 158 -6.56 0.31 -0.47
CA LEU A 158 -6.36 -0.46 0.74
C LEU A 158 -7.44 -1.55 0.92
N ALA A 159 -8.69 -1.25 0.61
CA ALA A 159 -9.79 -2.21 0.59
C ALA A 159 -9.54 -3.37 -0.38
N THR A 160 -9.01 -3.07 -1.56
CA THR A 160 -8.60 -4.09 -2.54
C THR A 160 -7.47 -4.97 -1.99
N GLY A 161 -6.47 -4.35 -1.34
CA GLY A 161 -5.37 -5.08 -0.68
C GLY A 161 -5.86 -6.01 0.44
N TRP A 162 -6.71 -5.51 1.34
CA TRP A 162 -7.28 -6.33 2.41
C TRP A 162 -8.17 -7.47 1.87
N ALA A 163 -8.96 -7.23 0.83
CA ALA A 163 -9.75 -8.28 0.18
C ALA A 163 -8.87 -9.39 -0.42
N ASP A 164 -7.74 -9.05 -1.04
CA ASP A 164 -6.75 -10.03 -1.51
C ASP A 164 -6.16 -10.84 -0.35
N PHE A 165 -5.78 -10.18 0.75
CA PHE A 165 -5.27 -10.89 1.95
C PHE A 165 -6.30 -11.84 2.56
N LEU A 166 -7.56 -11.43 2.72
CA LEU A 166 -8.60 -12.31 3.26
C LEU A 166 -8.95 -13.46 2.30
N THR A 167 -8.83 -13.24 0.98
CA THR A 167 -8.95 -14.32 -0.01
C THR A 167 -7.84 -15.36 0.15
N ARG A 168 -6.60 -14.93 0.43
CA ARG A 168 -5.48 -15.84 0.71
C ARG A 168 -5.66 -16.60 2.00
N LEU A 169 -6.18 -15.93 3.05
CA LEU A 169 -6.54 -16.56 4.32
C LEU A 169 -7.61 -17.62 4.09
N ALA A 170 -8.69 -17.31 3.35
CA ALA A 170 -9.74 -18.26 3.04
C ALA A 170 -9.20 -19.52 2.35
N ARG A 171 -8.35 -19.37 1.33
CA ARG A 171 -7.68 -20.49 0.67
C ARG A 171 -6.84 -21.31 1.64
N PHE A 172 -6.03 -20.64 2.47
CA PHE A 172 -5.19 -21.32 3.46
C PHE A 172 -6.01 -22.11 4.48
N LEU A 173 -7.10 -21.55 4.99
CA LEU A 173 -7.99 -22.23 5.94
C LEU A 173 -8.69 -23.43 5.28
N ALA A 174 -9.09 -23.31 4.01
CA ALA A 174 -9.78 -24.37 3.30
C ALA A 174 -8.88 -25.55 2.91
N THR A 175 -7.63 -25.29 2.48
CA THR A 175 -6.76 -26.34 1.93
C THR A 175 -5.58 -26.69 2.83
N GLY A 176 -5.26 -25.83 3.79
CA GLY A 176 -4.02 -25.90 4.54
C GLY A 176 -2.78 -25.66 3.67
N GLU A 177 -2.88 -25.19 2.43
CA GLU A 177 -1.74 -24.98 1.52
C GLU A 177 -1.17 -23.56 1.58
N TRP A 178 0.02 -23.37 1.02
CA TRP A 178 0.65 -22.05 0.91
C TRP A 178 -0.12 -21.15 -0.07
N SER A 179 -0.46 -19.93 0.37
CA SER A 179 -1.32 -19.02 -0.40
C SER A 179 -0.76 -17.61 -0.58
N ARG A 180 0.49 -17.33 -0.20
CA ARG A 180 1.14 -16.04 -0.48
C ARG A 180 1.38 -15.82 -1.97
N TYR A 181 1.49 -14.56 -2.36
CA TYR A 181 2.01 -14.19 -3.66
C TYR A 181 3.54 -14.37 -3.69
N GLY A 182 4.12 -14.48 -4.89
CA GLY A 182 5.58 -14.60 -5.04
C GLY A 182 6.32 -13.30 -4.70
N TRP A 183 5.87 -12.20 -5.31
CA TRP A 183 6.30 -10.81 -5.08
C TRP A 183 5.30 -9.83 -5.73
N ARG A 184 5.25 -8.57 -5.28
CA ARG A 184 4.43 -7.51 -5.90
C ARG A 184 5.14 -6.87 -7.09
N LYS A 185 4.43 -6.60 -8.18
CA LYS A 185 5.04 -6.07 -9.42
C LYS A 185 5.45 -4.60 -9.35
N ASP A 186 4.81 -3.86 -8.45
CA ASP A 186 5.04 -2.43 -8.25
C ASP A 186 5.65 -2.19 -6.87
N VAL A 187 6.27 -1.03 -6.73
CA VAL A 187 6.74 -0.48 -5.46
C VAL A 187 6.02 0.84 -5.23
N ASP A 188 5.48 1.01 -4.05
CA ASP A 188 4.86 2.26 -3.62
C ASP A 188 5.19 2.48 -2.15
N GLY A 189 4.94 3.70 -1.69
CA GLY A 189 5.14 4.06 -0.30
C GLY A 189 4.92 5.54 -0.10
N SER A 190 4.97 5.94 1.17
CA SER A 190 4.77 7.34 1.53
C SER A 190 5.50 7.70 2.81
N ILE A 191 5.66 8.99 3.03
CA ILE A 191 6.15 9.56 4.29
C ILE A 191 5.44 10.88 4.57
N GLU A 192 5.17 11.12 5.86
CA GLU A 192 4.60 12.39 6.29
C GLU A 192 5.70 13.45 6.46
N LEU A 193 5.54 14.57 5.77
CA LEU A 193 6.42 15.73 5.84
C LEU A 193 5.82 16.75 6.81
N PRO A 194 6.53 17.16 7.88
CA PRO A 194 6.02 18.11 8.87
C PRO A 194 6.09 19.56 8.37
N THR A 195 5.54 19.83 7.18
CA THR A 195 5.59 21.14 6.53
C THR A 195 4.29 21.46 5.81
N SER A 196 4.16 22.68 5.30
CA SER A 196 3.03 23.10 4.47
C SER A 196 3.20 22.63 3.03
N LEU A 197 2.10 22.57 2.24
CA LEU A 197 2.18 22.24 0.81
C LEU A 197 3.14 23.16 0.05
N ALA A 198 3.13 24.47 0.36
CA ALA A 198 4.04 25.43 -0.24
C ALA A 198 5.52 25.11 0.09
N GLY A 199 5.81 24.70 1.32
CA GLY A 199 7.15 24.26 1.74
C GLY A 199 7.58 22.97 1.03
N ALA A 200 6.69 21.98 0.96
CA ALA A 200 6.97 20.69 0.33
C ALA A 200 7.20 20.79 -1.19
N ARG A 201 6.55 21.75 -1.88
CA ARG A 201 6.80 22.00 -3.33
C ARG A 201 8.26 22.30 -3.65
N GLY A 202 9.02 22.84 -2.70
CA GLY A 202 10.47 23.03 -2.85
C GLY A 202 11.22 21.72 -3.09
N LEU A 203 10.79 20.62 -2.48
CA LEU A 203 11.39 19.28 -2.66
C LEU A 203 11.15 18.72 -4.06
N LEU A 204 10.03 19.06 -4.70
CA LEU A 204 9.81 18.66 -6.09
C LEU A 204 10.60 19.56 -7.04
N ALA A 205 10.76 20.85 -6.72
CA ALA A 205 11.54 21.78 -7.53
C ALA A 205 13.04 21.41 -7.54
N ASP A 206 13.58 21.03 -6.38
CA ASP A 206 14.93 20.50 -6.21
C ASP A 206 14.89 19.03 -5.74
N PRO A 207 14.94 18.05 -6.66
CA PRO A 207 14.84 16.64 -6.33
C PRO A 207 16.16 16.04 -5.78
N SER A 208 17.02 16.83 -5.14
CA SER A 208 18.30 16.38 -4.57
C SER A 208 18.16 15.32 -3.46
N TRP A 209 16.96 15.13 -2.90
CA TRP A 209 16.65 14.06 -1.96
C TRP A 209 16.48 12.68 -2.65
N LEU A 210 16.18 12.66 -3.95
CA LEU A 210 16.19 11.45 -4.76
C LEU A 210 17.64 10.96 -4.93
N PRO A 211 17.87 9.66 -5.14
CA PRO A 211 19.20 9.10 -5.32
C PRO A 211 19.74 9.36 -6.74
N VAL A 212 19.71 10.61 -7.20
CA VAL A 212 20.24 10.96 -8.52
C VAL A 212 21.73 11.27 -8.46
N GLY A 213 22.46 11.01 -9.54
CA GLY A 213 23.88 11.38 -9.64
C GLY A 213 24.08 12.90 -9.80
N ASP A 214 25.33 13.30 -10.05
CA ASP A 214 25.73 14.72 -10.15
C ASP A 214 25.00 15.52 -11.24
N THR A 215 24.48 14.83 -12.26
CA THR A 215 23.70 15.43 -13.34
C THR A 215 22.25 15.75 -12.95
N GLY A 216 21.78 15.24 -11.80
CA GLY A 216 20.42 15.41 -11.31
C GLY A 216 19.39 14.56 -12.04
N LEU A 217 18.10 14.86 -11.79
CA LEU A 217 16.98 14.19 -12.44
C LEU A 217 16.68 14.84 -13.81
N VAL A 218 17.46 14.48 -14.82
CA VAL A 218 17.33 14.94 -16.21
C VAL A 218 17.45 13.76 -17.18
N ASP A 219 16.94 13.88 -18.42
CA ASP A 219 17.12 12.83 -19.43
C ASP A 219 18.62 12.55 -19.68
N GLY A 220 18.98 11.27 -19.70
CA GLY A 220 20.36 10.79 -19.73
C GLY A 220 21.10 10.85 -18.38
N GLY A 221 20.48 11.41 -17.33
CA GLY A 221 21.00 11.39 -15.97
C GLY A 221 20.97 10.00 -15.34
N SER A 222 21.54 9.89 -14.14
CA SER A 222 21.63 8.61 -13.43
C SER A 222 20.77 8.59 -12.17
N PHE A 223 20.16 7.43 -11.92
CA PHE A 223 19.41 7.11 -10.71
C PHE A 223 20.08 5.92 -10.03
N GLN A 224 20.70 6.20 -8.89
CA GLN A 224 21.48 5.26 -8.11
C GLN A 224 20.55 4.35 -7.30
N VAL A 225 20.75 3.06 -7.45
CA VAL A 225 20.13 2.01 -6.68
C VAL A 225 21.23 1.39 -5.81
N GLU A 226 20.88 0.96 -4.61
CA GLU A 226 21.80 0.30 -3.68
C GLU A 226 22.67 -0.79 -4.34
N ASP A 227 23.87 -1.01 -3.78
CA ASP A 227 24.93 -1.89 -4.30
C ASP A 227 25.58 -1.42 -5.61
N GLY A 228 25.47 -0.12 -5.95
CA GLY A 228 26.11 0.47 -7.13
C GLY A 228 25.40 0.16 -8.45
N HIS A 229 24.13 -0.27 -8.39
CA HIS A 229 23.32 -0.42 -9.59
C HIS A 229 22.83 0.94 -10.07
N GLU A 230 23.00 1.22 -11.36
CA GLU A 230 22.61 2.50 -11.93
C GLU A 230 21.49 2.30 -12.97
N LEU A 231 20.43 3.11 -12.84
CA LEU A 231 19.38 3.23 -13.84
C LEU A 231 19.55 4.56 -14.58
N VAL A 232 19.20 4.58 -15.87
CA VAL A 232 19.29 5.78 -16.70
C VAL A 232 17.95 6.49 -16.70
N VAL A 233 17.92 7.77 -16.35
CA VAL A 233 16.71 8.59 -16.49
C VAL A 233 16.43 8.79 -17.98
N ARG A 234 15.20 8.47 -18.43
CA ARG A 234 14.80 8.51 -19.85
C ARG A 234 13.80 9.60 -20.19
N ALA A 235 13.04 10.03 -19.20
CA ALA A 235 12.03 11.07 -19.35
C ALA A 235 11.76 11.66 -17.97
N VAL A 236 11.50 12.97 -17.93
CA VAL A 236 11.11 13.69 -16.72
C VAL A 236 10.00 14.65 -17.11
N GLU A 237 8.85 14.50 -16.47
CA GLU A 237 7.64 15.25 -16.75
C GLU A 237 7.11 15.83 -15.43
N ARG A 238 6.75 17.12 -15.44
CA ARG A 238 6.11 17.77 -14.30
C ARG A 238 4.63 17.95 -14.61
N GLU A 239 3.78 17.27 -13.85
CA GLU A 239 2.32 17.41 -13.94
C GLU A 239 1.85 18.42 -12.89
N GLY A 240 2.17 19.69 -13.14
CA GLY A 240 1.89 20.78 -12.20
C GLY A 240 2.90 20.86 -11.05
N PRO A 241 2.56 21.61 -9.98
CA PRO A 241 3.50 21.90 -8.90
C PRO A 241 3.62 20.77 -7.87
N ASP A 242 2.68 19.82 -7.85
CA ASP A 242 2.52 18.82 -6.79
C ASP A 242 2.83 17.40 -7.26
N GLU A 243 3.23 17.22 -8.52
CA GLU A 243 3.52 15.89 -9.08
C GLU A 243 4.72 15.93 -10.03
N LEU A 244 5.59 14.93 -9.87
CA LEU A 244 6.77 14.68 -10.68
C LEU A 244 6.71 13.25 -11.20
N ARG A 245 6.76 13.07 -12.53
CA ARG A 245 6.85 11.77 -13.18
C ARG A 245 8.17 11.62 -13.89
N PHE A 246 8.72 10.43 -13.88
CA PHE A 246 9.94 10.13 -14.63
C PHE A 246 10.01 8.66 -15.00
N ALA A 247 10.78 8.35 -16.04
CA ALA A 247 11.01 6.99 -16.50
C ALA A 247 12.48 6.60 -16.27
N LEU A 248 12.70 5.36 -15.83
CA LEU A 248 14.03 4.81 -15.60
C LEU A 248 14.26 3.62 -16.54
N GLY A 249 15.33 3.68 -17.32
CA GLY A 249 15.80 2.59 -18.18
C GLY A 249 16.85 1.75 -17.47
N LEU A 250 16.83 0.44 -17.73
CA LEU A 250 17.87 -0.47 -17.27
C LEU A 250 18.95 -0.61 -18.36
N ALA A 251 20.23 -0.49 -17.97
CA ALA A 251 21.33 -0.67 -18.90
C ALA A 251 21.25 -2.04 -19.60
N GLY A 252 21.39 -2.04 -20.92
CA GLY A 252 21.35 -3.26 -21.75
C GLY A 252 19.94 -3.75 -22.12
N PHE A 253 18.87 -3.07 -21.68
CA PHE A 253 17.50 -3.44 -22.01
C PHE A 253 16.72 -2.26 -22.60
N ASP A 254 15.88 -2.55 -23.61
CA ASP A 254 14.92 -1.60 -24.16
C ASP A 254 13.60 -1.64 -23.37
N VAL A 255 13.70 -1.46 -22.05
CA VAL A 255 12.56 -1.41 -21.14
C VAL A 255 12.71 -0.22 -20.21
N THR A 256 11.58 0.41 -19.91
CA THR A 256 11.52 1.51 -18.95
C THR A 256 10.52 1.19 -17.84
N THR A 257 10.91 1.47 -16.61
CA THR A 257 9.99 1.55 -15.48
C THR A 257 9.49 2.98 -15.34
N ARG A 258 8.32 3.15 -14.72
CA ARG A 258 7.70 4.46 -14.54
C ARG A 258 7.61 4.78 -13.07
N CYS A 259 8.05 5.98 -12.72
CA CYS A 259 8.02 6.52 -11.38
C CYS A 259 7.10 7.75 -11.35
N SER A 260 6.32 7.88 -10.30
CA SER A 260 5.63 9.11 -9.94
C SER A 260 5.90 9.45 -8.48
N VAL A 261 6.00 10.74 -8.19
CA VAL A 261 6.10 11.29 -6.85
C VAL A 261 5.06 12.40 -6.73
N ARG A 262 4.25 12.36 -5.68
CA ARG A 262 3.12 13.27 -5.50
C ARG A 262 3.08 13.83 -4.09
N LEU A 263 2.69 15.10 -3.97
CA LEU A 263 2.37 15.75 -2.71
C LEU A 263 0.85 15.75 -2.49
N VAL A 264 0.42 15.21 -1.36
CA VAL A 264 -0.98 15.21 -0.95
C VAL A 264 -1.13 16.05 0.32
N PRO A 265 -1.88 17.17 0.28
CA PRO A 265 -2.06 18.01 1.46
C PRO A 265 -2.82 17.26 2.57
N ARG A 266 -2.36 17.42 3.81
CA ARG A 266 -3.00 16.94 5.03
C ARG A 266 -3.42 18.10 5.92
N SER A 267 -4.14 17.83 6.99
CA SER A 267 -4.66 18.84 7.92
C SER A 267 -3.53 19.67 8.58
N ARG A 268 -2.38 19.04 8.86
CA ARG A 268 -1.23 19.63 9.57
C ARG A 268 0.12 19.33 8.92
N SER A 269 0.13 18.63 7.79
CA SER A 269 1.33 18.11 7.15
C SER A 269 1.11 17.96 5.65
N VAL A 270 2.09 17.37 4.96
CA VAL A 270 1.96 16.94 3.57
C VAL A 270 2.40 15.49 3.50
N LEU A 271 1.64 14.65 2.82
CA LEU A 271 2.05 13.30 2.50
C LEU A 271 2.83 13.32 1.20
N LEU A 272 4.08 12.88 1.22
CA LEU A 272 4.88 12.61 0.03
C LEU A 272 4.69 11.14 -0.32
N GLU A 273 4.08 10.88 -1.47
CA GLU A 273 3.82 9.54 -1.99
C GLU A 273 4.72 9.27 -3.19
N PHE A 274 5.13 8.02 -3.37
CA PHE A 274 5.75 7.57 -4.60
C PHE A 274 5.11 6.28 -5.11
N GLN A 275 5.19 6.07 -6.43
CA GLN A 275 4.88 4.81 -7.09
C GLN A 275 5.97 4.54 -8.13
N HIS A 276 6.37 3.28 -8.26
CA HIS A 276 7.36 2.79 -9.22
C HIS A 276 6.87 1.46 -9.78
N GLY A 277 6.37 1.49 -11.02
CA GLY A 277 5.82 0.32 -11.72
C GLY A 277 6.63 -0.09 -12.96
N GLY A 278 6.22 -1.21 -13.58
CA GLY A 278 6.85 -1.74 -14.80
C GLY A 278 7.97 -2.76 -14.56
N LEU A 279 8.24 -3.16 -13.30
CA LEU A 279 9.29 -4.14 -12.98
C LEU A 279 9.01 -5.53 -13.55
N ALA A 280 7.73 -5.87 -13.74
CA ALA A 280 7.33 -7.15 -14.34
C ALA A 280 7.75 -7.30 -15.81
N ASP A 281 7.92 -6.18 -16.51
CA ASP A 281 8.25 -6.15 -17.94
C ASP A 281 9.76 -6.25 -18.19
N VAL A 282 10.58 -6.15 -17.14
CA VAL A 282 12.03 -6.30 -17.24
C VAL A 282 12.36 -7.74 -17.67
N PRO A 283 13.09 -7.95 -18.79
CA PRO A 283 13.31 -9.27 -19.37
C PRO A 283 14.48 -10.01 -18.69
N VAL A 284 14.44 -10.13 -17.37
CA VAL A 284 15.37 -10.92 -16.56
C VAL A 284 14.64 -12.04 -15.81
N ALA A 285 15.39 -12.97 -15.25
CA ALA A 285 14.83 -14.04 -14.41
C ALA A 285 13.98 -13.47 -13.26
N GLU A 286 12.94 -14.19 -12.85
CA GLU A 286 12.03 -13.74 -11.80
C GLU A 286 12.74 -13.44 -10.46
N SER A 287 13.72 -14.27 -10.09
CA SER A 287 14.55 -14.05 -8.90
C SER A 287 15.34 -12.73 -8.99
N ALA A 288 15.85 -12.38 -10.16
CA ALA A 288 16.56 -11.12 -10.39
C ALA A 288 15.61 -9.91 -10.34
N ARG A 289 14.40 -10.01 -10.90
CA ARG A 289 13.36 -8.97 -10.75
C ARG A 289 13.00 -8.73 -9.29
N LYS A 290 12.82 -9.82 -8.53
CA LYS A 290 12.53 -9.75 -7.10
C LYS A 290 13.66 -9.10 -6.29
N GLN A 291 14.93 -9.41 -6.62
CA GLN A 291 16.09 -8.76 -6.00
C GLN A 291 16.18 -7.27 -6.35
N LEU A 292 15.99 -6.91 -7.63
CA LEU A 292 15.95 -5.52 -8.09
C LEU A 292 14.87 -4.74 -7.35
N ARG A 293 13.65 -5.31 -7.26
CA ARG A 293 12.55 -4.72 -6.49
C ARG A 293 12.96 -4.45 -5.04
N ALA A 294 13.50 -5.44 -4.34
CA ALA A 294 13.87 -5.29 -2.94
C ALA A 294 14.92 -4.18 -2.72
N ARG A 295 15.86 -4.01 -3.66
CA ARG A 295 16.83 -2.89 -3.67
C ARG A 295 16.15 -1.55 -3.92
N LEU A 296 15.21 -1.49 -4.86
CA LEU A 296 14.42 -0.29 -5.14
C LEU A 296 13.59 0.13 -3.92
N VAL A 297 12.99 -0.83 -3.19
CA VAL A 297 12.26 -0.53 -1.94
C VAL A 297 13.19 0.16 -0.93
N ARG A 298 14.37 -0.38 -0.66
CA ARG A 298 15.33 0.23 0.29
C ARG A 298 15.83 1.59 -0.19
N THR A 299 16.09 1.72 -1.49
CA THR A 299 16.48 2.98 -2.13
C THR A 299 15.41 4.06 -1.94
N TRP A 300 14.13 3.70 -2.13
CA TRP A 300 13.01 4.61 -1.94
C TRP A 300 12.77 4.98 -0.49
N ILE A 301 12.91 4.04 0.46
CA ILE A 301 12.82 4.33 1.89
C ILE A 301 13.86 5.39 2.27
N ALA A 302 15.13 5.19 1.88
CA ALA A 302 16.19 6.16 2.13
C ALA A 302 15.90 7.53 1.48
N ALA A 303 15.34 7.54 0.27
CA ALA A 303 14.95 8.79 -0.39
C ALA A 303 13.83 9.52 0.37
N LEU A 304 12.78 8.81 0.80
CA LEU A 304 11.71 9.39 1.60
C LEU A 304 12.22 9.97 2.93
N GLU A 305 13.14 9.29 3.61
CA GLU A 305 13.76 9.79 4.83
C GLU A 305 14.56 11.08 4.57
N ARG A 306 15.38 11.11 3.51
CA ARG A 306 16.07 12.35 3.09
C ARG A 306 15.11 13.48 2.77
N ALA A 307 13.97 13.18 2.13
CA ALA A 307 12.95 14.18 1.81
C ALA A 307 12.33 14.79 3.07
N ARG A 308 12.06 13.96 4.09
CA ARG A 308 11.58 14.42 5.40
C ARG A 308 12.61 15.29 6.11
N ASP A 309 13.88 14.90 6.07
CA ASP A 309 14.95 15.64 6.73
C ASP A 309 15.26 16.98 6.01
N ALA A 310 15.06 17.03 4.69
CA ALA A 310 15.19 18.24 3.88
C ALA A 310 13.93 19.13 3.90
N ALA A 311 12.79 18.64 4.38
CA ALA A 311 11.56 19.41 4.41
C ALA A 311 11.72 20.64 5.32
N PRO A 312 11.31 21.84 4.87
CA PRO A 312 11.43 23.03 5.69
C PRO A 312 10.56 22.91 6.93
N ALA A 313 11.10 23.33 8.08
CA ALA A 313 10.37 23.34 9.34
C ALA A 313 9.02 24.07 9.20
N PRO A 314 7.98 23.62 9.92
CA PRO A 314 6.68 24.28 9.85
C PRO A 314 6.84 25.70 10.38
N SER A 315 6.33 26.68 9.63
CA SER A 315 6.27 28.05 10.12
C SER A 315 5.42 28.08 11.41
N PRO A 316 5.89 28.71 12.49
CA PRO A 316 5.10 28.81 13.72
C PRO A 316 3.76 29.47 13.37
N SER A 317 2.65 28.82 13.75
CA SER A 317 1.31 29.37 13.59
C SER A 317 1.24 30.71 14.34
N ARG A 318 1.09 31.81 13.60
CA ARG A 318 0.85 33.14 14.16
C ARG A 318 -0.58 33.27 14.65
#